data_AF-A0A0Q4ZQ59-F1
#
_entry.id   AF-A0A0Q4ZQ59-F1
#
_cell.length_a   1.000
_cell.length_b   1.000
_cell.length_c   1.000
_cell.angle_alpha   90.00
_cell.angle_beta   90.00
_cell.angle_gamma   90.00
#
_symmetry.space_group_name_H-M   'P 1'
#
loop_
_entity.id
_entity.type
_entity.pdbx_description
1 polymer ?
#
loop_
_entity_poly.entity_id
_entity_poly.type
_entity_poly.pdbx_seq_one_letter_code
_entity_poly.pdbx_strand_id
1 'polypeptide(L)'
;MDITAPLPPVSANDPTPVADAARALLDPSGLGPIERVPLIPEAQRRQHHVFVPADHRFKAAARFMQALWREDRGLAIGTHFDRREPHRPRRLGSRISTAAGTLGANFLHPDIVPVVNRALAYREPGAAYDIDRLRTNLLSSQPLVFNLFGLLARDLQLATRFVAELFPKTLTEVQDILFEHSPGRGDHHFTADRTAYDVVLRGRDATGARALLCVEIKYSEAGHEPAPPPHPQHTQIARTTPGLFVNPDDPTLTGSSCQQLYRQHCLASAMLTAGLADTATLAFVAPTHNQLAHSAAATYTHQLIDPQAGPIPFVPLTLEHAFAAIAAAGVPDHARALHRRYTDLWLVDGELDLVAATAPAPVPVPTPVPSARTMTNIPSAPSRPTRPHATRHFVKRVAHAA
;
A
#
# COMPACT_ATOMS: atom_id res chain seq x y z
N MET A 1 -7.84 -16.94 38.96
CA MET A 1 -6.62 -17.72 38.68
C MET A 1 -5.51 -16.72 38.42
N ASP A 2 -4.39 -16.93 39.11
CA ASP A 2 -3.25 -16.01 39.24
C ASP A 2 -2.67 -15.54 37.90
N ILE A 3 -2.49 -14.23 37.75
CA ILE A 3 -1.93 -13.58 36.55
C ILE A 3 -0.58 -12.95 36.93
N THR A 4 0.40 -13.79 37.26
CA THR A 4 1.79 -13.34 37.45
C THR A 4 2.74 -14.45 37.03
N ALA A 5 3.01 -14.54 35.73
CA ALA A 5 4.24 -15.12 35.22
C ALA A 5 5.15 -13.96 34.79
N PRO A 6 6.33 -13.75 35.43
CA PRO A 6 7.24 -12.70 35.01
C PRO A 6 7.90 -13.11 33.69
N LEU A 7 7.92 -12.17 32.74
CA LEU A 7 8.67 -12.30 31.50
C LEU A 7 10.18 -12.46 31.80
N PRO A 8 10.92 -13.28 31.03
CA PRO A 8 12.36 -13.46 31.23
C PRO A 8 13.13 -12.16 30.97
N PRO A 9 14.28 -11.95 31.64
CA PRO A 9 15.04 -10.72 31.53
C PRO A 9 15.62 -10.54 30.12
N VAL A 10 15.28 -9.40 29.50
CA VAL A 10 15.75 -8.96 28.19
C VAL A 10 17.22 -8.54 28.29
N SER A 11 18.09 -9.13 27.48
CA SER A 11 19.46 -8.63 27.27
C SER A 11 19.42 -7.41 26.36
N ALA A 12 19.98 -6.29 26.81
CA ALA A 12 19.81 -4.95 26.23
C ALA A 12 20.50 -4.68 24.87
N ASN A 13 20.84 -5.71 24.08
CA ASN A 13 21.63 -5.54 22.85
C ASN A 13 21.18 -6.39 21.64
N ASP A 14 19.96 -6.94 21.64
CA ASP A 14 19.42 -7.59 20.44
C ASP A 14 17.94 -7.19 20.24
N PRO A 15 17.60 -6.38 19.22
CA PRO A 15 16.21 -5.99 18.93
C PRO A 15 15.40 -7.11 18.25
N THR A 16 16.04 -8.18 17.81
CA THR A 16 15.43 -9.29 17.05
C THR A 16 14.31 -10.04 17.81
N PRO A 17 14.45 -10.37 19.12
CA PRO A 17 13.43 -11.13 19.85
C PRO A 17 12.12 -10.36 20.08
N VAL A 18 12.19 -9.03 20.24
CA VAL A 18 11.02 -8.16 20.44
C VAL A 18 10.23 -8.02 19.15
N ALA A 19 10.91 -7.89 18.01
CA ALA A 19 10.30 -7.86 16.70
C ALA A 19 9.63 -9.20 16.34
N ASP A 20 10.22 -10.34 16.71
CA ASP A 20 9.63 -11.67 16.47
C ASP A 20 8.42 -11.94 17.37
N ALA A 21 8.47 -11.54 18.64
CA ALA A 21 7.29 -11.60 19.53
C ALA A 21 6.16 -10.70 19.03
N ALA A 22 6.48 -9.49 18.54
CA ALA A 22 5.51 -8.58 17.94
C ALA A 22 4.93 -9.13 16.63
N ARG A 23 5.71 -9.84 15.81
CA ARG A 23 5.21 -10.54 14.62
C ARG A 23 4.29 -11.71 14.98
N ALA A 24 4.64 -12.48 16.00
CA ALA A 24 3.79 -13.57 16.49
C ALA A 24 2.42 -13.06 16.99
N LEU A 25 2.36 -11.83 17.51
CA LEU A 25 1.08 -11.20 17.88
C LEU A 25 0.19 -10.89 16.68
N LEU A 26 0.78 -10.63 15.50
CA LEU A 26 0.00 -10.38 14.28
C LEU A 26 -0.56 -11.68 13.69
N ASP A 27 0.10 -12.82 13.86
CA ASP A 27 -0.37 -14.14 13.42
C ASP A 27 -0.69 -15.06 14.63
N PRO A 28 -1.83 -14.85 15.31
CA PRO A 28 -2.22 -15.69 16.45
C PRO A 28 -2.53 -17.14 16.04
N SER A 29 -2.76 -17.39 14.75
CA SER A 29 -3.06 -18.73 14.22
C SER A 29 -1.81 -19.57 13.94
N GLY A 30 -0.63 -18.94 13.89
CA GLY A 30 0.63 -19.61 13.52
C GLY A 30 0.63 -20.15 12.09
N LEU A 31 -0.22 -19.62 11.21
CA LEU A 31 -0.31 -20.05 9.81
C LEU A 31 0.86 -19.54 8.96
N GLY A 32 1.62 -18.58 9.48
CA GLY A 32 2.68 -17.89 8.80
C GLY A 32 2.16 -16.86 7.78
N PRO A 33 3.06 -16.18 7.07
CA PRO A 33 2.67 -15.25 6.02
C PRO A 33 2.11 -16.03 4.83
N ILE A 34 1.04 -15.52 4.21
CA ILE A 34 0.61 -16.02 2.91
C ILE A 34 1.71 -15.67 1.88
N GLU A 35 2.24 -16.64 1.14
CA GLU A 35 3.32 -16.34 0.18
C GLU A 35 2.80 -15.60 -1.06
N ARG A 36 1.56 -15.89 -1.46
CA ARG A 36 0.98 -15.42 -2.71
C ARG A 36 -0.39 -14.81 -2.47
N VAL A 37 -0.60 -13.61 -3.00
CA VAL A 37 -1.93 -12.98 -2.99
C VAL A 37 -2.93 -13.91 -3.68
N PRO A 38 -4.09 -14.25 -3.10
CA PRO A 38 -5.04 -15.14 -3.77
C PRO A 38 -5.55 -14.59 -5.11
N LEU A 39 -5.82 -15.48 -6.09
CA LEU A 39 -6.57 -15.13 -7.30
C LEU A 39 -8.06 -15.33 -7.03
N ILE A 40 -8.74 -14.24 -6.69
CA ILE A 40 -10.16 -14.28 -6.34
C ILE A 40 -10.99 -14.33 -7.64
N PRO A 41 -11.81 -15.37 -7.87
CA PRO A 41 -12.58 -15.47 -9.09
C PRO A 41 -13.61 -14.33 -9.20
N GLU A 42 -14.00 -14.00 -10.43
CA GLU A 42 -14.85 -12.84 -10.71
C GLU A 42 -16.22 -12.94 -10.03
N ALA A 43 -16.84 -14.13 -10.02
CA ALA A 43 -18.15 -14.34 -9.42
C ALA A 43 -18.15 -13.94 -7.93
N GLN A 44 -17.14 -14.36 -7.17
CA GLN A 44 -16.95 -14.02 -5.77
C GLN A 44 -16.72 -12.52 -5.61
N ARG A 45 -15.85 -11.90 -6.43
CA ARG A 45 -15.66 -10.44 -6.38
C ARG A 45 -16.95 -9.67 -6.67
N ARG A 46 -17.83 -10.19 -7.53
CA ARG A 46 -19.15 -9.58 -7.82
C ARG A 46 -20.12 -9.76 -6.66
N GLN A 47 -20.13 -10.92 -6.01
CA GLN A 47 -20.97 -11.23 -4.85
C GLN A 47 -20.74 -10.23 -3.71
N HIS A 48 -19.49 -9.90 -3.40
CA HIS A 48 -19.15 -8.88 -2.37
C HIS A 48 -19.14 -7.45 -2.92
N HIS A 49 -19.63 -7.21 -4.14
CA HIS A 49 -19.64 -5.90 -4.81
C HIS A 49 -18.25 -5.23 -4.94
N VAL A 50 -17.18 -6.00 -5.11
CA VAL A 50 -15.79 -5.52 -5.21
C VAL A 50 -15.14 -5.75 -6.57
N PHE A 51 -15.87 -6.25 -7.57
CA PHE A 51 -15.30 -6.40 -8.91
C PHE A 51 -15.00 -5.04 -9.55
N VAL A 52 -13.72 -4.81 -9.87
CA VAL A 52 -13.21 -3.68 -10.65
C VAL A 52 -12.21 -4.23 -11.66
N PRO A 53 -12.48 -4.14 -12.98
CA PRO A 53 -11.62 -4.74 -14.01
C PRO A 53 -10.17 -4.25 -13.99
N ALA A 54 -9.96 -2.98 -13.63
CA ALA A 54 -8.65 -2.34 -13.63
C ALA A 54 -7.80 -2.62 -12.37
N ASP A 55 -8.34 -3.36 -11.39
CA ASP A 55 -7.56 -3.70 -10.20
C ASP A 55 -6.51 -4.77 -10.55
N HIS A 56 -5.24 -4.50 -10.23
CA HIS A 56 -4.22 -5.54 -10.19
C HIS A 56 -4.48 -6.51 -9.04
N ARG A 57 -3.80 -7.67 -9.05
CA ARG A 57 -4.02 -8.78 -8.12
C ARG A 57 -4.08 -8.36 -6.66
N PHE A 58 -3.07 -7.63 -6.18
CA PHE A 58 -3.04 -7.12 -4.80
C PHE A 58 -4.23 -6.21 -4.48
N LYS A 59 -4.52 -5.22 -5.33
CA LYS A 59 -5.62 -4.28 -5.10
C LYS A 59 -6.98 -4.98 -5.08
N ALA A 60 -7.18 -5.98 -5.93
CA ALA A 60 -8.39 -6.79 -5.92
C ALA A 60 -8.56 -7.54 -4.58
N ALA A 61 -7.48 -8.12 -4.05
CA ALA A 61 -7.49 -8.79 -2.76
C ALA A 61 -7.69 -7.83 -1.58
N ALA A 62 -6.97 -6.71 -1.56
CA ALA A 62 -7.14 -5.65 -0.58
C ALA A 62 -8.59 -5.12 -0.56
N ARG A 63 -9.18 -4.90 -1.74
CA ARG A 63 -10.59 -4.48 -1.87
C ARG A 63 -11.54 -5.52 -1.30
N PHE A 64 -11.29 -6.80 -1.57
CA PHE A 64 -12.08 -7.89 -1.05
C PHE A 64 -12.01 -7.97 0.48
N MET A 65 -10.81 -7.88 1.07
CA MET A 65 -10.63 -7.78 2.52
C MET A 65 -11.42 -6.63 3.14
N GLN A 66 -11.45 -5.46 2.49
CA GLN A 66 -12.26 -4.34 2.98
C GLN A 66 -13.77 -4.63 2.97
N ALA A 67 -14.26 -5.43 2.01
CA ALA A 67 -15.67 -5.84 2.00
C ALA A 67 -15.98 -6.85 3.11
N LEU A 68 -15.10 -7.83 3.34
CA LEU A 68 -15.25 -8.77 4.46
C LEU A 68 -15.24 -8.03 5.81
N TRP A 69 -14.30 -7.10 5.99
CA TRP A 69 -14.21 -6.28 7.21
C TRP A 69 -15.48 -5.46 7.47
N ARG A 70 -16.07 -4.91 6.40
CA ARG A 70 -17.35 -4.19 6.45
C ARG A 70 -18.50 -5.10 6.86
N GLU A 71 -18.57 -6.29 6.25
CA GLU A 71 -19.65 -7.27 6.45
C GLU A 71 -19.63 -7.85 7.87
N ASP A 72 -18.45 -8.19 8.37
CA ASP A 72 -18.19 -8.63 9.76
C ASP A 72 -18.72 -7.62 10.80
N ARG A 73 -18.79 -6.33 10.46
CA ARG A 73 -19.28 -5.24 11.32
C ARG A 73 -20.72 -4.82 11.04
N GLY A 74 -21.41 -5.50 10.13
CA GLY A 74 -22.78 -5.15 9.74
C GLY A 74 -22.90 -3.75 9.12
N LEU A 75 -21.80 -3.20 8.58
CA LEU A 75 -21.80 -1.84 8.04
C LEU A 75 -22.46 -1.81 6.66
N ALA A 76 -23.46 -0.95 6.49
CA ALA A 76 -24.13 -0.77 5.21
C ALA A 76 -23.12 -0.34 4.12
N ILE A 77 -23.22 -0.97 2.95
CA ILE A 77 -22.37 -0.69 1.79
C ILE A 77 -22.55 0.74 1.29
N GLY A 78 -21.45 1.35 0.90
CA GLY A 78 -21.40 2.70 0.34
C GLY A 78 -21.54 2.76 -1.17
N THR A 79 -21.71 3.98 -1.66
CA THR A 79 -21.80 4.30 -3.08
C THR A 79 -20.47 4.85 -3.58
N HIS A 80 -20.04 4.39 -4.75
CA HIS A 80 -18.90 4.94 -5.49
C HIS A 80 -19.40 5.76 -6.68
N PHE A 81 -18.81 6.94 -6.85
CA PHE A 81 -18.99 7.80 -8.00
C PHE A 81 -17.70 7.79 -8.83
N ASP A 82 -17.78 7.35 -10.08
CA ASP A 82 -16.69 7.52 -11.02
C ASP A 82 -16.63 9.00 -11.44
N ARG A 83 -15.47 9.63 -11.38
CA ARG A 83 -15.30 11.02 -11.84
C ARG A 83 -15.59 11.19 -13.33
N ARG A 84 -15.39 10.13 -14.13
CA ARG A 84 -15.68 10.11 -15.57
C ARG A 84 -17.16 9.86 -15.87
N GLU A 85 -17.85 9.15 -14.98
CA GLU A 85 -19.27 8.83 -15.11
C GLU A 85 -20.04 9.16 -13.81
N PRO A 86 -20.08 10.44 -13.39
CA PRO A 86 -20.65 10.83 -12.08
C PRO A 86 -22.14 10.52 -11.96
N HIS A 87 -22.85 10.40 -13.09
CA HIS A 87 -24.27 10.07 -13.16
C HIS A 87 -24.59 8.58 -13.02
N ARG A 88 -23.58 7.72 -12.87
CA ARG A 88 -23.75 6.27 -12.70
C ARG A 88 -23.15 5.79 -11.37
N PRO A 89 -23.78 6.17 -10.23
CA PRO A 89 -23.38 5.64 -8.94
C PRO A 89 -23.51 4.12 -8.92
N ARG A 90 -22.54 3.45 -8.31
CA ARG A 90 -22.61 2.01 -8.05
C ARG A 90 -22.28 1.68 -6.62
N ARG A 91 -22.91 0.64 -6.08
CA ARG A 91 -22.53 0.06 -4.79
C ARG A 91 -21.12 -0.55 -4.92
N LEU A 92 -20.28 -0.33 -3.92
CA LEU A 92 -18.91 -0.86 -3.89
C LEU A 92 -18.60 -1.39 -2.49
N GLY A 93 -18.29 -2.68 -2.38
CA GLY A 93 -18.16 -3.39 -1.10
C GLY A 93 -17.06 -2.84 -0.20
N SER A 94 -16.03 -2.23 -0.79
CA SER A 94 -14.94 -1.55 -0.08
C SER A 94 -15.29 -0.12 0.35
N ARG A 95 -16.58 0.22 0.43
CA ARG A 95 -17.08 1.50 0.91
C ARG A 95 -18.18 1.29 1.93
N ILE A 96 -18.28 2.21 2.88
CA ILE A 96 -19.37 2.26 3.87
C ILE A 96 -20.33 3.39 3.54
N SER A 97 -21.56 3.29 4.03
CA SER A 97 -22.57 4.34 3.89
C SER A 97 -22.08 5.67 4.48
N THR A 98 -22.58 6.79 3.94
CA THR A 98 -22.26 8.13 4.45
C THR A 98 -22.67 8.30 5.91
N ALA A 99 -23.76 7.66 6.35
CA ALA A 99 -24.20 7.68 7.74
C ALA A 99 -23.14 7.04 8.66
N ALA A 100 -22.67 5.83 8.32
CA ALA A 100 -21.61 5.16 9.08
C ALA A 100 -20.28 5.94 9.03
N GLY A 101 -19.92 6.49 7.86
CA GLY A 101 -18.71 7.31 7.72
C GLY A 101 -18.74 8.60 8.55
N THR A 102 -19.93 9.21 8.71
CA THR A 102 -20.11 10.41 9.55
C THR A 102 -19.91 10.09 11.03
N LEU A 103 -20.28 8.89 11.47
CA LEU A 103 -20.03 8.39 12.82
C LEU A 103 -18.58 7.92 13.05
N GLY A 104 -17.71 8.04 12.04
CA GLY A 104 -16.32 7.64 12.16
C GLY A 104 -16.08 6.14 12.03
N ALA A 105 -17.04 5.36 11.50
CA ALA A 105 -16.91 3.90 11.37
C ALA A 105 -15.77 3.45 10.43
N ASN A 106 -15.12 4.37 9.71
CA ASN A 106 -13.90 4.09 8.95
C ASN A 106 -12.63 4.05 9.82
N PHE A 107 -12.72 4.42 11.11
CA PHE A 107 -11.59 4.47 12.02
C PHE A 107 -11.64 3.33 13.03
N LEU A 108 -10.48 2.72 13.30
CA LEU A 108 -10.36 1.50 14.10
C LEU A 108 -10.53 1.74 15.61
N HIS A 109 -10.31 2.97 16.07
CA HIS A 109 -10.40 3.33 17.48
C HIS A 109 -11.15 4.66 17.64
N PRO A 110 -12.06 4.80 18.61
CA PRO A 110 -12.86 6.02 18.79
C PRO A 110 -12.00 7.28 18.98
N ASP A 111 -10.86 7.17 19.68
CA ASP A 111 -9.94 8.30 19.91
C ASP A 111 -9.26 8.84 18.65
N ILE A 112 -9.37 8.14 17.51
CA ILE A 112 -8.86 8.63 16.22
C ILE A 112 -9.81 9.66 15.60
N VAL A 113 -11.13 9.57 15.88
CA VAL A 113 -12.13 10.48 15.32
C VAL A 113 -11.87 11.94 15.70
N PRO A 114 -11.56 12.30 16.97
CA PRO A 114 -11.15 13.64 17.33
C PRO A 114 -9.89 14.14 16.60
N VAL A 115 -8.91 13.27 16.35
CA VAL A 115 -7.68 13.61 15.59
C VAL A 115 -8.02 13.96 14.16
N VAL A 116 -8.85 13.15 13.51
CA VAL A 116 -9.34 13.40 12.14
C VAL A 116 -10.10 14.71 12.08
N ASN A 117 -11.03 14.95 13.02
CA ASN A 117 -11.81 16.18 13.05
C ASN A 117 -10.92 17.42 13.24
N ARG A 118 -9.90 17.33 14.11
CA ARG A 118 -8.91 18.39 14.28
C ARG A 118 -8.10 18.62 13.02
N ALA A 119 -7.59 17.56 12.38
CA ALA A 119 -6.83 17.65 11.13
C ALA A 119 -7.67 18.30 10.01
N LEU A 120 -8.95 17.98 9.91
CA LEU A 120 -9.85 18.58 8.91
C LEU A 120 -10.17 20.05 9.20
N ALA A 121 -10.32 20.43 10.46
CA ALA A 121 -10.65 21.79 10.90
C ALA A 121 -9.45 22.74 10.77
N TYR A 122 -8.26 22.26 11.09
CA TYR A 122 -7.01 23.04 11.10
C TYR A 122 -6.07 22.67 9.95
N ARG A 123 -6.59 22.08 8.87
CA ARG A 123 -5.79 21.69 7.71
C ARG A 123 -5.04 22.90 7.14
N GLU A 124 -3.83 22.65 6.69
CA GLU A 124 -3.00 23.68 6.06
C GLU A 124 -3.68 24.25 4.82
N PRO A 125 -3.48 25.55 4.50
CA PRO A 125 -3.94 26.13 3.25
C PRO A 125 -3.52 25.27 2.05
N GLY A 126 -4.50 24.85 1.26
CA GLY A 126 -4.28 24.01 0.07
C GLY A 126 -4.14 22.50 0.31
N ALA A 127 -4.16 22.01 1.56
CA ALA A 127 -4.16 20.58 1.87
C ALA A 127 -5.31 19.83 1.16
N ALA A 128 -5.03 18.64 0.64
CA ALA A 128 -5.89 17.93 -0.32
C ALA A 128 -6.72 16.81 0.32
N TYR A 129 -7.53 17.16 1.32
CA TYR A 129 -8.47 16.22 1.92
C TYR A 129 -9.68 15.96 1.00
N ASP A 130 -9.82 14.72 0.52
CA ASP A 130 -11.08 14.22 -0.02
C ASP A 130 -11.90 13.66 1.15
N ILE A 131 -12.78 14.50 1.70
CA ILE A 131 -13.51 14.21 2.95
C ILE A 131 -14.41 12.96 2.81
N ASP A 132 -15.05 12.79 1.65
CA ASP A 132 -15.85 11.59 1.41
C ASP A 132 -14.95 10.35 1.33
N ARG A 133 -13.86 10.40 0.55
CA ARG A 133 -12.88 9.29 0.50
C ARG A 133 -12.36 8.95 1.89
N LEU A 134 -11.98 9.94 2.70
CA LEU A 134 -11.49 9.75 4.06
C LEU A 134 -12.53 9.07 4.96
N ARG A 135 -13.81 9.44 4.85
CA ARG A 135 -14.87 8.91 5.73
C ARG A 135 -15.50 7.61 5.26
N THR A 136 -15.50 7.32 3.96
CA THR A 136 -16.31 6.23 3.41
C THR A 136 -15.53 5.21 2.60
N ASN A 137 -14.32 5.51 2.13
CA ASN A 137 -13.51 4.57 1.35
C ASN A 137 -12.59 3.74 2.25
N LEU A 138 -12.94 2.47 2.47
CA LEU A 138 -12.15 1.57 3.30
C LEU A 138 -10.79 1.20 2.65
N LEU A 139 -10.70 1.25 1.33
CA LEU A 139 -9.50 0.90 0.55
C LEU A 139 -8.51 2.08 0.41
N SER A 140 -8.82 3.24 0.96
CA SER A 140 -8.00 4.43 0.82
C SER A 140 -6.80 4.42 1.77
N SER A 141 -5.64 4.88 1.29
CA SER A 141 -4.46 5.13 2.15
C SER A 141 -4.73 6.23 3.20
N GLN A 142 -5.52 7.25 2.86
CA GLN A 142 -5.79 8.38 3.78
C GLN A 142 -6.38 7.97 5.15
N PRO A 143 -7.47 7.17 5.26
CA PRO A 143 -7.91 6.64 6.55
C PRO A 143 -6.94 5.62 7.15
N LEU A 144 -6.15 4.90 6.34
CA LEU A 144 -5.08 4.04 6.87
C LEU A 144 -4.02 4.86 7.62
N VAL A 145 -3.62 6.01 7.10
CA VAL A 145 -2.67 6.93 7.77
C VAL A 145 -3.22 7.35 9.13
N PHE A 146 -4.49 7.75 9.21
CA PHE A 146 -5.12 8.08 10.50
C PHE A 146 -5.26 6.86 11.41
N ASN A 147 -5.56 5.68 10.87
CA ASN A 147 -5.63 4.46 11.67
C ASN A 147 -4.28 4.06 12.25
N LEU A 148 -3.17 4.32 11.54
CA LEU A 148 -1.83 4.00 11.99
C LEU A 148 -1.27 5.06 12.97
N PHE A 149 -1.43 6.35 12.65
CA PHE A 149 -0.80 7.45 13.39
C PHE A 149 -1.73 8.19 14.35
N GLY A 150 -3.05 7.95 14.31
CA GLY A 150 -4.02 8.71 15.09
C GLY A 150 -3.84 8.56 16.61
N LEU A 151 -3.60 7.34 17.10
CA LEU A 151 -3.30 7.12 18.51
C LEU A 151 -1.92 7.71 18.91
N LEU A 152 -0.94 7.64 18.00
CA LEU A 152 0.38 8.23 18.21
C LEU A 152 0.29 9.77 18.34
N ALA A 153 -0.58 10.41 17.56
CA ALA A 153 -0.79 11.86 17.65
C ALA A 153 -1.50 12.29 18.95
N ARG A 154 -2.10 11.35 19.69
CA ARG A 154 -2.70 11.58 21.01
C ARG A 154 -1.71 11.35 22.15
N ASP A 155 -0.71 10.50 21.93
CA ASP A 155 0.31 10.12 22.91
C ASP A 155 1.69 10.13 22.23
N LEU A 156 2.42 11.23 22.40
CA LEU A 156 3.74 11.42 21.80
C LEU A 156 4.83 10.54 22.45
N GLN A 157 4.62 10.04 23.66
CA GLN A 157 5.52 9.05 24.26
C GLN A 157 5.34 7.70 23.58
N LEU A 158 4.10 7.31 23.27
CA LEU A 158 3.83 6.16 22.42
C LEU A 158 4.41 6.35 21.02
N ALA A 159 4.25 7.54 20.42
CA ALA A 159 4.88 7.86 19.13
C ALA A 159 6.41 7.71 19.17
N THR A 160 7.04 8.18 20.25
CA THR A 160 8.50 8.06 20.45
C THR A 160 8.94 6.59 20.52
N ARG A 161 8.23 5.74 21.27
CA ARG A 161 8.52 4.30 21.31
C ARG A 161 8.32 3.65 19.94
N PHE A 162 7.23 3.97 19.25
CA PHE A 162 6.96 3.48 17.90
C PHE A 162 8.08 3.84 16.91
N VAL A 163 8.56 5.09 16.94
CA VAL A 163 9.65 5.53 16.07
C VAL A 163 10.98 4.86 16.45
N ALA A 164 11.27 4.68 17.74
CA ALA A 164 12.46 3.98 18.18
C ALA A 164 12.53 2.53 17.65
N GLU A 165 11.39 1.85 17.57
CA GLU A 165 11.27 0.51 17.00
C GLU A 165 11.38 0.50 15.47
N LEU A 166 10.61 1.38 14.79
CA LEU A 166 10.47 1.31 13.33
C LEU A 166 11.58 2.03 12.55
N PHE A 167 12.10 3.12 13.11
CA PHE A 167 13.10 4.00 12.51
C PHE A 167 14.23 4.28 13.51
N PRO A 168 15.02 3.24 13.86
CA PRO A 168 16.04 3.36 14.87
C PRO A 168 17.02 4.47 14.50
N LYS A 169 17.37 5.31 15.48
CA LYS A 169 18.29 6.46 15.36
C LYS A 169 17.74 7.66 14.57
N THR A 170 16.52 7.64 14.06
CA THR A 170 15.93 8.80 13.37
C THR A 170 15.44 9.86 14.35
N LEU A 171 14.60 9.49 15.32
CA LEU A 171 14.15 10.38 16.41
C LEU A 171 14.31 9.67 17.76
N THR A 172 14.80 10.40 18.76
CA THR A 172 14.80 9.99 20.19
C THR A 172 13.62 10.60 20.96
N GLU A 173 13.00 11.63 20.41
CA GLU A 173 11.79 12.27 20.94
C GLU A 173 10.90 12.71 19.77
N VAL A 174 9.62 12.32 19.80
CA VAL A 174 8.59 12.87 18.90
C VAL A 174 7.89 14.02 19.62
N GLN A 175 7.86 15.19 18.99
CA GLN A 175 7.30 16.43 19.53
C GLN A 175 5.99 16.82 18.83
N ASP A 176 5.77 16.39 17.59
CA ASP A 176 4.54 16.67 16.85
C ASP A 176 4.31 15.66 15.71
N ILE A 177 3.05 15.49 15.30
CA ILE A 177 2.64 14.66 14.17
C ILE A 177 1.66 15.45 13.29
N LEU A 178 2.07 15.71 12.05
CA LEU A 178 1.33 16.52 11.09
C LEU A 178 0.78 15.65 9.96
N PHE A 179 -0.53 15.69 9.74
CA PHE A 179 -1.21 14.94 8.70
C PHE A 179 -1.38 15.78 7.43
N GLU A 180 -1.11 15.16 6.28
CA GLU A 180 -1.17 15.78 4.96
C GLU A 180 -0.35 17.08 4.86
N HIS A 181 0.90 17.00 5.32
CA HIS A 181 1.76 18.16 5.53
C HIS A 181 2.50 18.58 4.25
N SER A 182 2.46 19.89 3.96
CA SER A 182 3.27 20.54 2.95
C SER A 182 3.47 22.00 3.37
N PRO A 183 4.64 22.36 3.92
CA PRO A 183 4.88 23.72 4.37
C PRO A 183 4.76 24.67 3.19
N GLY A 184 3.96 25.74 3.35
CA GLY A 184 3.74 26.74 2.31
C GLY A 184 3.34 26.10 0.98
N ARG A 185 2.31 25.25 0.95
CA ARG A 185 1.93 24.53 -0.27
C ARG A 185 1.72 25.47 -1.46
N GLY A 186 2.47 25.26 -2.53
CA GLY A 186 2.49 26.13 -3.72
C GLY A 186 3.43 27.34 -3.63
N ASP A 187 4.12 27.53 -2.50
CA ASP A 187 5.09 28.62 -2.30
C ASP A 187 6.43 28.30 -3.01
N HIS A 188 7.01 29.34 -3.61
CA HIS A 188 8.28 29.30 -4.32
C HIS A 188 9.50 29.14 -3.41
N HIS A 189 9.38 29.41 -2.11
CA HIS A 189 10.43 29.08 -1.14
C HIS A 189 10.61 27.56 -0.98
N PHE A 190 9.60 26.77 -1.35
CA PHE A 190 9.66 25.31 -1.36
C PHE A 190 9.66 24.76 -2.79
N THR A 191 8.73 23.85 -3.10
CA THR A 191 8.64 23.19 -4.42
C THR A 191 7.76 23.91 -5.43
N ALA A 192 7.08 25.00 -5.05
CA ALA A 192 6.11 25.73 -5.88
C ALA A 192 4.99 24.85 -6.47
N ASP A 193 4.71 23.70 -5.84
CA ASP A 193 3.70 22.76 -6.30
C ASP A 193 2.87 22.20 -5.13
N ARG A 194 2.03 21.22 -5.44
CA ARG A 194 1.11 20.62 -4.45
C ARG A 194 1.68 19.36 -3.78
N THR A 195 3.00 19.12 -3.84
CA THR A 195 3.63 17.96 -3.18
C THR A 195 3.39 18.00 -1.68
N ALA A 196 3.19 16.84 -1.06
CA ALA A 196 3.00 16.69 0.38
C ALA A 196 3.42 15.31 0.83
N TYR A 197 3.50 15.15 2.14
CA TYR A 197 3.61 13.85 2.80
C TYR A 197 2.27 13.48 3.41
N ASP A 198 1.98 12.18 3.49
CA ASP A 198 0.80 11.68 4.19
C ASP A 198 0.87 12.02 5.68
N VAL A 199 2.05 11.86 6.29
CA VAL A 199 2.32 12.28 7.67
C VAL A 199 3.78 12.71 7.85
N VAL A 200 4.02 13.70 8.71
CA VAL A 200 5.36 14.12 9.14
C VAL A 200 5.43 14.09 10.66
N LEU A 201 6.44 13.40 11.19
CA LEU A 201 6.76 13.44 12.61
C LEU A 201 7.92 14.42 12.80
N ARG A 202 7.76 15.36 13.74
CA ARG A 202 8.78 16.32 14.11
C ARG A 202 9.35 15.96 15.46
N GLY A 203 10.64 16.12 15.64
CA GLY A 203 11.26 15.71 16.89
C GLY A 203 12.72 16.10 17.03
N ARG A 204 13.41 15.36 17.89
CA ARG A 204 14.84 15.47 18.16
C ARG A 204 15.52 14.14 17.84
N ASP A 205 16.73 14.21 17.32
CA ASP A 205 17.61 13.04 17.22
C ASP A 205 18.48 12.86 18.49
N ALA A 206 19.36 11.86 18.49
CA ALA A 206 20.23 11.57 19.63
C ALA A 206 21.26 12.67 19.94
N THR A 207 21.51 13.58 19.00
CA THR A 207 22.40 14.74 19.19
C THR A 207 21.65 15.98 19.68
N GLY A 208 20.31 15.94 19.70
CA GLY A 208 19.44 17.07 20.01
C GLY A 208 19.10 17.94 18.79
N ALA A 209 19.53 17.55 17.58
CA ALA A 209 19.19 18.26 16.35
C ALA A 209 17.70 18.12 16.05
N ARG A 210 17.09 19.15 15.44
CA ARG A 210 15.70 19.09 14.98
C ARG A 210 15.63 18.17 13.78
N ALA A 211 14.80 17.13 13.87
CA ALA A 211 14.72 16.11 12.86
C ALA A 211 13.29 15.94 12.36
N LEU A 212 13.16 15.64 11.07
CA LEU A 212 11.89 15.31 10.42
C LEU A 212 11.91 13.87 9.95
N LEU A 213 10.84 13.15 10.24
CA LEU A 213 10.51 11.89 9.59
C LEU A 213 9.30 12.12 8.69
N CYS A 214 9.55 12.18 7.39
CA CYS A 214 8.54 12.43 6.37
C CYS A 214 8.07 11.09 5.79
N VAL A 215 6.79 10.76 5.92
CA VAL A 215 6.28 9.43 5.58
C VAL A 215 5.26 9.51 4.44
N GLU A 216 5.46 8.69 3.42
CA GLU A 216 4.51 8.39 2.35
C GLU A 216 3.99 6.96 2.51
N ILE A 217 2.67 6.77 2.41
CA ILE A 217 2.04 5.46 2.51
C ILE A 217 1.28 5.12 1.23
N LYS A 218 1.68 4.02 0.60
CA LYS A 218 0.92 3.39 -0.48
C LYS A 218 0.19 2.18 0.06
N TYR A 219 -1.14 2.18 -0.01
CA TYR A 219 -1.90 1.00 0.37
C TYR A 219 -2.14 0.11 -0.85
N SER A 220 -3.10 0.50 -1.69
CA SER A 220 -3.56 -0.30 -2.84
C SER A 220 -3.15 0.29 -4.18
N GLU A 221 -2.46 1.43 -4.14
CA GLU A 221 -1.87 2.12 -5.28
C GLU A 221 -0.69 1.31 -5.85
N ALA A 222 -0.50 1.35 -7.17
CA ALA A 222 0.56 0.58 -7.85
C ALA A 222 1.95 1.23 -7.80
N GLY A 223 2.06 2.49 -7.35
CA GLY A 223 3.33 3.24 -7.36
C GLY A 223 3.80 3.72 -8.73
N HIS A 224 2.93 3.68 -9.74
CA HIS A 224 3.19 4.16 -11.11
C HIS A 224 2.13 5.18 -11.54
N GLU A 225 1.74 6.08 -10.64
CA GLU A 225 0.78 7.12 -10.96
C GLU A 225 1.24 7.96 -12.17
N PRO A 226 0.31 8.47 -13.00
CA PRO A 226 0.67 9.34 -14.11
C PRO A 226 1.53 10.51 -13.63
N ALA A 227 2.69 10.66 -14.25
CA ALA A 227 3.61 11.73 -13.89
C ALA A 227 3.01 13.09 -14.30
N PRO A 228 3.00 14.08 -13.39
CA PRO A 228 2.73 15.45 -13.80
C PRO A 228 3.86 15.94 -14.72
N PRO A 229 3.63 17.01 -15.51
CA PRO A 229 4.70 17.65 -16.25
C PRO A 229 5.89 17.99 -15.33
N PRO A 230 7.14 17.78 -15.76
CA PRO A 230 8.31 18.17 -15.00
C PRO A 230 8.24 19.64 -14.58
N HIS A 231 8.57 19.93 -13.33
CA HIS A 231 8.53 21.28 -12.78
C HIS A 231 9.97 21.81 -12.57
N PRO A 232 10.31 23.01 -13.09
CA PRO A 232 11.69 23.51 -13.07
C PRO A 232 12.26 23.68 -11.65
N GLN A 233 11.40 23.95 -10.67
CA GLN A 233 11.82 24.06 -9.26
C GLN A 233 12.43 22.74 -8.74
N HIS A 234 11.89 21.59 -9.13
CA HIS A 234 12.43 20.29 -8.70
C HIS A 234 13.80 20.04 -9.31
N THR A 235 13.98 20.34 -10.59
CA THR A 235 15.28 20.26 -11.27
C THR A 235 16.31 21.16 -10.61
N GLN A 236 15.93 22.39 -10.28
CA GLN A 236 16.81 23.33 -9.58
C GLN A 236 17.22 22.77 -8.20
N ILE A 237 16.26 22.36 -7.37
CA ILE A 237 16.52 21.78 -6.04
C ILE A 237 17.41 20.55 -6.16
N ALA A 238 17.13 19.65 -7.11
CA ALA A 238 17.89 18.43 -7.30
C ALA A 238 19.36 18.71 -7.66
N ARG A 239 19.62 19.68 -8.53
CA ARG A 239 20.99 20.10 -8.90
C ARG A 239 21.73 20.80 -7.78
N THR A 240 21.01 21.51 -6.90
CA THR A 240 21.61 22.25 -5.76
C THR A 240 21.56 21.48 -4.44
N THR A 241 21.23 20.19 -4.45
CA THR A 241 21.30 19.32 -3.25
C THR A 241 22.44 18.31 -3.43
N PRO A 242 23.68 18.65 -3.04
CA PRO A 242 24.82 17.78 -3.23
C PRO A 242 24.64 16.44 -2.52
N GLY A 243 25.09 15.35 -3.14
CA GLY A 243 25.10 14.03 -2.52
C GLY A 243 23.74 13.31 -2.46
N LEU A 244 22.65 13.90 -2.98
CA LEU A 244 21.34 13.26 -2.97
C LEU A 244 21.13 12.32 -4.17
N PHE A 245 21.25 12.84 -5.39
CA PHE A 245 20.95 12.11 -6.63
C PHE A 245 22.20 11.67 -7.38
N VAL A 246 22.22 10.46 -7.93
CA VAL A 246 23.31 9.95 -8.79
C VAL A 246 23.47 10.85 -10.01
N ASN A 247 22.35 11.15 -10.66
CA ASN A 247 22.25 12.13 -11.73
C ASN A 247 20.94 12.93 -11.54
N PRO A 248 21.00 14.22 -11.16
CA PRO A 248 19.80 15.03 -10.95
C PRO A 248 19.01 15.31 -12.24
N ASP A 249 19.59 15.04 -13.40
CA ASP A 249 18.96 15.20 -14.72
C ASP A 249 18.49 13.87 -15.34
N ASP A 250 18.55 12.76 -14.60
CA ASP A 250 18.06 11.47 -15.11
C ASP A 250 16.54 11.53 -15.36
N PRO A 251 16.06 11.24 -16.59
CA PRO A 251 14.63 11.29 -16.91
C PRO A 251 13.79 10.32 -16.07
N THR A 252 14.40 9.25 -15.53
CA THR A 252 13.76 8.28 -14.65
C THR A 252 13.16 8.96 -13.41
N LEU A 253 13.82 9.98 -12.86
CA LEU A 253 13.32 10.75 -11.70
C LEU A 253 11.94 11.35 -11.93
N THR A 254 11.67 11.79 -13.16
CA THR A 254 10.38 12.38 -13.55
C THR A 254 9.37 11.37 -14.11
N GLY A 255 9.78 10.11 -14.24
CA GLY A 255 8.93 9.01 -14.70
C GLY A 255 7.89 8.57 -13.66
N SER A 256 6.88 7.82 -14.10
CA SER A 256 5.73 7.40 -13.28
C SER A 256 6.13 6.64 -12.01
N SER A 257 7.21 5.86 -12.04
CA SER A 257 7.70 5.08 -10.89
C SER A 257 8.38 5.92 -9.81
N CYS A 258 8.93 7.09 -10.16
CA CYS A 258 9.83 7.84 -9.28
C CYS A 258 9.31 9.24 -8.94
N GLN A 259 8.48 9.86 -9.80
CA GLN A 259 8.14 11.28 -9.73
C GLN A 259 7.64 11.70 -8.34
N GLN A 260 6.85 10.86 -7.67
CA GLN A 260 6.30 11.25 -6.38
C GLN A 260 7.40 11.31 -5.31
N LEU A 261 8.22 10.26 -5.22
CA LEU A 261 9.33 10.18 -4.26
C LEU A 261 10.41 11.23 -4.56
N TYR A 262 10.69 11.47 -5.84
CA TYR A 262 11.56 12.54 -6.31
C TYR A 262 11.09 13.91 -5.79
N ARG A 263 9.82 14.25 -6.03
CA ARG A 263 9.23 15.52 -5.57
C ARG A 263 9.23 15.63 -4.05
N GLN A 264 9.01 14.53 -3.35
CA GLN A 264 9.05 14.45 -1.89
C GLN A 264 10.45 14.65 -1.33
N HIS A 265 11.51 14.15 -1.97
CA HIS A 265 12.88 14.49 -1.60
C HIS A 265 13.23 15.94 -1.89
N CYS A 266 12.79 16.49 -3.03
CA CYS A 266 12.95 17.92 -3.30
C CYS A 266 12.26 18.78 -2.24
N LEU A 267 11.06 18.39 -1.79
CA LEU A 267 10.37 19.07 -0.70
C LEU A 267 11.16 18.99 0.62
N ALA A 268 11.71 17.82 0.97
CA ALA A 268 12.52 17.65 2.17
C ALA A 268 13.78 18.52 2.13
N SER A 269 14.48 18.55 1.00
CA SER A 269 15.66 19.41 0.79
C SER A 269 15.32 20.90 0.95
N ALA A 270 14.21 21.35 0.35
CA ALA A 270 13.76 22.72 0.49
C ALA A 270 13.38 23.07 1.94
N MET A 271 12.77 22.14 2.69
CA MET A 271 12.47 22.32 4.12
C MET A 271 13.74 22.51 4.97
N LEU A 272 14.79 21.74 4.69
CA LEU A 272 16.09 21.88 5.37
C LEU A 272 16.76 23.21 5.02
N THR A 273 16.75 23.60 3.74
CA THR A 273 17.30 24.87 3.27
C THR A 273 16.57 26.08 3.89
N ALA A 274 15.25 25.97 4.10
CA ALA A 274 14.45 26.96 4.79
C ALA A 274 14.65 26.98 6.33
N GLY A 275 15.49 26.10 6.89
CA GLY A 275 15.80 26.04 8.31
C GLY A 275 14.67 25.48 9.19
N LEU A 276 13.70 24.77 8.60
CA LEU A 276 12.59 24.17 9.35
C LEU A 276 13.03 22.99 10.23
N ALA A 277 14.12 22.34 9.86
CA ALA A 277 14.79 21.30 10.62
C ALA A 277 16.27 21.22 10.22
N ASP A 278 17.05 20.48 11.01
CA ASP A 278 18.48 20.29 10.80
C ASP A 278 18.74 18.99 10.02
N THR A 279 17.88 17.97 10.18
CA THR A 279 17.92 16.72 9.43
C THR A 279 16.53 16.27 8.99
N ALA A 280 16.46 15.44 7.95
CA ALA A 280 15.22 14.82 7.47
C ALA A 280 15.46 13.39 7.00
N THR A 281 14.45 12.54 7.11
CA THR A 281 14.40 11.18 6.56
C THR A 281 13.10 11.01 5.79
N LEU A 282 13.16 10.46 4.57
CA LEU A 282 11.99 10.10 3.78
C LEU A 282 11.71 8.60 3.94
N ALA A 283 10.57 8.27 4.55
CA ALA A 283 10.09 6.91 4.68
C ALA A 283 8.99 6.62 3.64
N PHE A 284 9.04 5.41 3.08
CA PHE A 284 8.00 4.90 2.19
C PHE A 284 7.45 3.60 2.76
N VAL A 285 6.14 3.52 2.97
CA VAL A 285 5.51 2.35 3.60
C VAL A 285 4.44 1.77 2.68
N ALA A 286 4.51 0.46 2.43
CA ALA A 286 3.50 -0.27 1.67
C ALA A 286 3.26 -1.68 2.23
N PRO A 287 2.10 -2.33 1.97
CA PRO A 287 1.94 -3.75 2.28
C PRO A 287 3.02 -4.60 1.62
N THR A 288 3.53 -5.61 2.32
CA THR A 288 4.53 -6.57 1.79
C THR A 288 4.10 -7.15 0.43
N HIS A 289 2.81 -7.44 0.27
CA HIS A 289 2.26 -8.01 -0.97
C HIS A 289 2.00 -6.99 -2.08
N ASN A 290 2.14 -5.69 -1.84
CA ASN A 290 2.06 -4.68 -2.88
C ASN A 290 3.40 -4.53 -3.61
N GLN A 291 3.78 -5.58 -4.33
CA GLN A 291 5.06 -5.68 -5.04
C GLN A 291 5.26 -4.58 -6.09
N LEU A 292 4.19 -4.03 -6.66
CA LEU A 292 4.29 -2.92 -7.62
C LEU A 292 4.81 -1.65 -6.93
N ALA A 293 4.24 -1.31 -5.76
CA ALA A 293 4.70 -0.18 -4.96
C ALA A 293 6.16 -0.35 -4.50
N HIS A 294 6.54 -1.56 -4.05
CA HIS A 294 7.94 -1.85 -3.70
C HIS A 294 8.89 -1.80 -4.90
N SER A 295 8.44 -2.22 -6.09
CA SER A 295 9.26 -2.13 -7.32
C SER A 295 9.49 -0.69 -7.74
N ALA A 296 8.49 0.19 -7.59
CA ALA A 296 8.63 1.62 -7.80
C ALA A 296 9.64 2.24 -6.80
N ALA A 297 9.51 1.90 -5.51
CA ALA A 297 10.47 2.35 -4.50
C ALA A 297 11.90 1.86 -4.77
N ALA A 298 12.08 0.60 -5.20
CA ALA A 298 13.39 0.06 -5.57
C ALA A 298 13.99 0.79 -6.80
N THR A 299 13.16 1.07 -7.82
CA THR A 299 13.57 1.86 -8.99
C THR A 299 14.07 3.24 -8.55
N TYR A 300 13.37 3.86 -7.60
CA TYR A 300 13.74 5.15 -7.05
C TYR A 300 15.03 5.10 -6.22
N THR A 301 15.21 4.06 -5.39
CA THR A 301 16.45 3.85 -4.60
C THR A 301 17.70 3.87 -5.48
N HIS A 302 17.64 3.31 -6.69
CA HIS A 302 18.75 3.33 -7.64
C HIS A 302 19.11 4.72 -8.20
N GLN A 303 18.29 5.74 -7.94
CA GLN A 303 18.55 7.12 -8.34
C GLN A 303 19.29 7.93 -7.26
N LEU A 304 19.50 7.36 -6.06
CA LEU A 304 20.13 8.03 -4.93
C LEU A 304 21.60 7.60 -4.79
N ILE A 305 22.49 8.53 -4.42
CA ILE A 305 23.93 8.23 -4.26
C ILE A 305 24.16 7.27 -3.09
N ASP A 306 23.63 7.62 -1.92
CA ASP A 306 23.63 6.77 -0.73
C ASP A 306 22.21 6.82 -0.11
N PRO A 307 21.35 5.84 -0.42
CA PRO A 307 19.99 5.83 0.08
C PRO A 307 19.88 5.77 1.62
N GLN A 308 20.88 5.25 2.33
CA GLN A 308 20.78 5.00 3.77
C GLN A 308 21.51 6.04 4.61
N ALA A 309 22.62 6.60 4.09
CA ALA A 309 23.45 7.57 4.81
C ALA A 309 23.62 8.91 4.07
N GLY A 310 22.93 9.09 2.94
CA GLY A 310 22.91 10.35 2.20
C GLY A 310 22.31 11.50 3.01
N PRO A 311 22.34 12.73 2.46
CA PRO A 311 21.90 13.94 3.16
C PRO A 311 20.44 13.88 3.62
N ILE A 312 19.61 13.09 2.93
CA ILE A 312 18.23 12.77 3.30
C ILE A 312 18.05 11.27 3.06
N PRO A 313 18.13 10.42 4.10
CA PRO A 313 17.96 8.97 3.94
C PRO A 313 16.57 8.60 3.41
N PHE A 314 16.53 7.56 2.57
CA PHE A 314 15.33 6.93 2.06
C PHE A 314 15.12 5.55 2.66
N VAL A 315 14.00 5.36 3.37
CA VAL A 315 13.75 4.15 4.16
C VAL A 315 12.44 3.48 3.67
N PRO A 316 12.53 2.55 2.70
CA PRO A 316 11.37 1.74 2.31
C PRO A 316 11.10 0.65 3.36
N LEU A 317 9.85 0.53 3.81
CA LEU A 317 9.40 -0.40 4.84
C LEU A 317 8.05 -1.03 4.47
N THR A 318 7.67 -2.06 5.23
CA THR A 318 6.37 -2.71 5.08
C THR A 318 5.36 -2.23 6.13
N LEU A 319 4.07 -2.22 5.79
CA LEU A 319 3.01 -1.92 6.75
C LEU A 319 2.99 -2.94 7.89
N GLU A 320 3.28 -4.21 7.61
CA GLU A 320 3.34 -5.26 8.61
C GLU A 320 4.44 -4.99 9.65
N HIS A 321 5.59 -4.45 9.22
CA HIS A 321 6.63 -4.01 10.16
C HIS A 321 6.16 -2.83 11.00
N ALA A 322 5.44 -1.86 10.41
CA ALA A 322 4.84 -0.77 11.17
C ALA A 322 3.81 -1.28 12.20
N PHE A 323 3.01 -2.29 11.86
CA PHE A 323 2.06 -2.88 12.82
C PHE A 323 2.77 -3.61 13.95
N ALA A 324 3.86 -4.33 13.66
CA ALA A 324 4.69 -4.95 14.69
C ALA A 324 5.30 -3.88 15.62
N ALA A 325 5.76 -2.75 15.08
CA ALA A 325 6.25 -1.63 15.88
C ALA A 325 5.17 -1.01 16.78
N ILE A 326 3.90 -0.92 16.33
CA ILE A 326 2.78 -0.51 17.19
C ILE A 326 2.58 -1.49 18.36
N ALA A 327 2.67 -2.80 18.09
CA ALA A 327 2.56 -3.80 19.13
C ALA A 327 3.70 -3.68 20.16
N ALA A 328 4.94 -3.58 19.68
CA ALA A 328 6.14 -3.40 20.51
C ALA A 328 6.10 -2.10 21.32
N ALA A 329 5.54 -1.02 20.76
CA ALA A 329 5.37 0.26 21.46
C ALA A 329 4.31 0.21 22.58
N GLY A 330 3.52 -0.86 22.68
CA GLY A 330 2.60 -1.13 23.79
C GLY A 330 1.11 -1.11 23.43
N VAL A 331 0.73 -1.18 22.14
CA VAL A 331 -0.70 -1.22 21.72
C VAL A 331 -1.01 -2.44 20.85
N PRO A 332 -0.78 -3.68 21.35
CA PRO A 332 -0.88 -4.90 20.56
C PRO A 332 -2.28 -5.17 19.99
N ASP A 333 -3.35 -4.79 20.68
CA ASP A 333 -4.72 -4.98 20.19
C ASP A 333 -5.02 -4.12 18.96
N HIS A 334 -4.53 -2.88 18.96
CA HIS A 334 -4.65 -1.99 17.81
C HIS A 334 -3.80 -2.47 16.64
N ALA A 335 -2.59 -2.97 16.91
CA ALA A 335 -1.74 -3.61 15.90
C ALA A 335 -2.44 -4.81 15.23
N ARG A 336 -3.09 -5.69 16.00
CA ARG A 336 -3.90 -6.79 15.48
C ARG A 336 -5.07 -6.30 14.64
N ALA A 337 -5.78 -5.26 15.10
CA ALA A 337 -6.88 -4.66 14.35
C ALA A 337 -6.41 -4.04 13.01
N LEU A 338 -5.23 -3.42 12.99
CA LEU A 338 -4.59 -2.90 11.78
C LEU A 338 -4.25 -4.04 10.81
N HIS A 339 -3.55 -5.09 11.28
CA HIS A 339 -3.22 -6.24 10.44
C HIS A 339 -4.47 -6.90 9.86
N ARG A 340 -5.44 -7.25 10.72
CA ARG A 340 -6.72 -7.86 10.33
C ARG A 340 -7.45 -7.04 9.27
N ARG A 341 -7.36 -5.71 9.34
CA ARG A 341 -8.02 -4.82 8.39
C ARG A 341 -7.26 -4.68 7.08
N TYR A 342 -5.94 -4.61 7.11
CA TYR A 342 -5.17 -4.11 5.97
C TYR A 342 -4.34 -5.17 5.26
N THR A 343 -3.85 -6.19 5.96
CA THR A 343 -2.82 -7.11 5.43
C THR A 343 -3.07 -8.59 5.74
N ASP A 344 -4.12 -8.95 6.48
CA ASP A 344 -4.48 -10.34 6.79
C ASP A 344 -5.20 -11.03 5.61
N LEU A 345 -4.41 -11.52 4.66
CA LEU A 345 -4.91 -12.21 3.47
C LEU A 345 -5.48 -13.62 3.78
N TRP A 346 -5.30 -14.17 4.98
CA TRP A 346 -5.96 -15.40 5.40
C TRP A 346 -7.48 -15.24 5.48
N LEU A 347 -7.97 -14.01 5.67
CA LEU A 347 -9.40 -13.69 5.51
C LEU A 347 -9.92 -14.03 4.11
N VAL A 348 -9.13 -13.71 3.09
CA VAL A 348 -9.52 -13.97 1.69
C VAL A 348 -9.45 -15.46 1.43
N ASP A 349 -8.38 -16.12 1.90
CA ASP A 349 -8.18 -17.55 1.76
C ASP A 349 -9.33 -18.35 2.37
N GLY A 350 -9.68 -18.06 3.64
CA GLY A 350 -10.79 -18.71 4.31
C GLY A 350 -12.14 -18.50 3.62
N GLU A 351 -12.41 -17.31 3.06
CA GLU A 351 -13.64 -17.08 2.29
C GLU A 351 -13.67 -17.92 0.99
N LEU A 352 -12.52 -18.07 0.33
CA LEU A 352 -12.42 -18.92 -0.86
C LEU A 352 -12.67 -20.40 -0.52
N ASP A 353 -12.15 -20.88 0.60
CA ASP A 353 -12.37 -22.24 1.09
C ASP A 353 -13.84 -22.51 1.44
N LEU A 354 -14.52 -21.56 2.09
CA LEU A 354 -15.95 -21.67 2.41
C LEU A 354 -16.80 -21.77 1.14
N VAL A 355 -16.47 -20.99 0.09
CA VAL A 355 -17.16 -21.08 -1.20
C VAL A 355 -16.85 -22.39 -1.91
N ALA A 356 -15.61 -22.88 -1.85
CA ALA A 356 -15.23 -24.17 -2.44
C ALA A 356 -15.95 -25.35 -1.75
N ALA A 357 -16.08 -25.31 -0.43
CA ALA A 357 -16.76 -26.34 0.36
C ALA A 357 -18.28 -26.40 0.11
N THR A 358 -18.88 -25.29 -0.32
CA THR A 358 -20.33 -25.18 -0.59
C THR A 358 -20.68 -25.37 -2.08
N ALA A 359 -19.68 -25.55 -2.94
CA ALA A 359 -19.91 -25.80 -4.36
C ALA A 359 -20.55 -27.18 -4.59
N PRO A 360 -21.62 -27.28 -5.40
CA PRO A 360 -22.24 -28.57 -5.71
C PRO A 360 -21.24 -29.49 -6.42
N ALA A 361 -21.26 -30.79 -6.06
CA ALA A 361 -20.38 -31.78 -6.68
C ALA A 361 -20.54 -31.76 -8.20
N PRO A 362 -19.43 -31.88 -8.97
CA PRO A 362 -19.52 -31.88 -10.42
C PRO A 362 -20.45 -33.01 -10.86
N VAL A 363 -21.45 -32.67 -11.68
CA VAL A 363 -22.31 -33.65 -12.32
C VAL A 363 -21.41 -34.55 -13.17
N PRO A 364 -21.46 -35.88 -13.03
CA PRO A 364 -20.64 -36.77 -13.85
C PRO A 364 -20.91 -36.46 -15.32
N VAL A 365 -19.86 -36.10 -16.05
CA VAL A 365 -19.94 -35.92 -17.50
C VAL A 365 -20.38 -37.28 -18.07
N PRO A 366 -21.52 -37.37 -18.79
CA PRO A 366 -21.94 -38.62 -19.38
C PRO A 366 -20.83 -39.13 -20.29
N THR A 367 -20.40 -40.35 -20.05
CA THR A 367 -19.39 -41.03 -20.86
C THR A 367 -19.89 -41.05 -22.30
N PRO A 368 -19.09 -40.61 -23.30
CA PRO A 368 -19.54 -40.71 -24.68
C PRO A 368 -19.79 -42.18 -24.99
N VAL A 369 -21.06 -42.50 -25.26
CA VAL A 369 -21.48 -43.82 -25.74
C VAL A 369 -20.70 -44.07 -27.04
N PRO A 370 -20.00 -45.21 -27.20
CA PRO A 370 -19.34 -45.51 -28.46
C PRO A 370 -20.40 -45.57 -29.55
N SER A 371 -20.36 -44.65 -30.51
CA SER A 371 -21.20 -44.73 -31.70
C SER A 371 -20.93 -46.07 -32.39
N ALA A 372 -21.96 -46.90 -32.50
CA ALA A 372 -21.91 -48.16 -33.23
C ALA A 372 -21.38 -47.88 -34.65
N ARG A 373 -20.23 -48.49 -34.98
CA ARG A 373 -19.72 -48.51 -36.34
C ARG A 373 -20.71 -49.26 -37.22
N THR A 374 -21.51 -48.53 -37.99
CA THR A 374 -22.25 -49.12 -39.11
C THR A 374 -21.23 -49.60 -40.15
N MET A 375 -21.05 -50.91 -40.25
CA MET A 375 -20.25 -51.52 -41.32
C MET A 375 -21.03 -51.40 -42.63
N THR A 376 -20.74 -50.37 -43.42
CA THR A 376 -21.05 -50.37 -44.85
C THR A 376 -19.86 -50.97 -45.61
N ASN A 377 -20.06 -52.18 -46.13
CA ASN A 377 -19.16 -52.82 -47.09
C ASN A 377 -19.05 -51.95 -48.35
N ILE A 378 -17.86 -51.40 -48.62
CA ILE A 378 -17.51 -50.77 -49.90
C ILE A 378 -16.48 -51.69 -50.57
N PRO A 379 -16.70 -52.15 -51.83
CA PRO A 379 -15.75 -53.01 -52.53
C PRO A 379 -14.48 -52.24 -52.92
N SER A 380 -13.33 -52.92 -52.78
CA SER A 380 -12.00 -52.42 -53.06
C SER A 380 -11.80 -51.97 -54.52
N ALA A 381 -11.24 -50.79 -54.71
CA ALA A 381 -10.69 -50.30 -55.99
C ALA A 381 -9.16 -50.10 -55.86
N PRO A 382 -8.39 -50.21 -56.97
CA PRO A 382 -6.99 -50.61 -56.91
C PRO A 382 -6.02 -49.45 -56.61
N SER A 383 -4.89 -49.85 -56.02
CA SER A 383 -3.76 -49.02 -55.61
C SER A 383 -3.12 -48.21 -56.75
N ARG A 384 -2.83 -46.94 -56.49
CA ARG A 384 -1.93 -46.10 -57.31
C ARG A 384 -0.86 -45.43 -56.43
N PRO A 385 0.32 -45.10 -57.00
CA PRO A 385 1.59 -45.12 -56.29
C PRO A 385 1.96 -43.82 -55.58
N THR A 386 2.80 -43.98 -54.57
CA THR A 386 3.50 -42.96 -53.76
C THR A 386 4.34 -41.97 -54.57
N ARG A 387 4.31 -40.69 -54.18
CA ARG A 387 5.31 -39.66 -54.51
C ARG A 387 5.57 -38.73 -53.30
N PRO A 388 6.74 -38.07 -53.24
CA PRO A 388 7.51 -37.93 -52.00
C PRO A 388 7.32 -36.59 -51.27
N HIS A 389 7.78 -36.58 -50.01
CA HIS A 389 7.87 -35.44 -49.11
C HIS A 389 8.64 -34.25 -49.69
N ALA A 390 8.12 -33.04 -49.46
CA ALA A 390 8.90 -31.80 -49.53
C ALA A 390 8.60 -30.93 -48.30
N THR A 391 9.64 -30.76 -47.49
CA THR A 391 9.75 -29.82 -46.37
C THR A 391 9.84 -28.39 -46.90
N ARG A 392 9.13 -27.44 -46.29
CA ARG A 392 9.43 -26.00 -46.47
C ARG A 392 9.43 -25.24 -45.15
N HIS A 393 10.60 -24.67 -44.88
CA HIS A 393 10.91 -23.71 -43.83
C HIS A 393 10.12 -22.40 -43.99
N PHE A 394 9.68 -21.85 -42.87
CA PHE A 394 9.03 -20.54 -42.78
C PHE A 394 10.09 -19.46 -42.51
N VAL A 395 10.22 -18.49 -43.41
CA VAL A 395 11.15 -17.34 -43.28
C VAL A 395 10.36 -16.08 -42.98
N LYS A 396 10.76 -15.40 -41.89
CA LYS A 396 10.37 -14.03 -41.51
C LYS A 396 10.73 -13.02 -42.60
N ARG A 397 9.86 -12.04 -42.85
CA ARG A 397 10.27 -10.72 -43.36
C ARG A 397 9.59 -9.61 -42.57
N VAL A 398 10.43 -8.70 -42.09
CA VAL A 398 10.14 -7.37 -41.57
C VAL A 398 10.80 -6.36 -42.51
N ALA A 399 10.17 -5.19 -42.66
CA ALA A 399 10.72 -3.84 -42.91
C ALA A 399 10.06 -3.11 -44.11
N HIS A 400 9.35 -2.01 -43.78
CA HIS A 400 9.57 -0.60 -44.20
C HIS A 400 9.08 -0.26 -45.62
N ALA A 401 8.57 0.92 -45.95
CA ALA A 401 8.20 2.16 -45.25
C ALA A 401 7.33 2.97 -46.25
N ALA A 402 6.48 3.87 -45.74
CA ALA A 402 6.12 5.16 -46.34
C ALA A 402 5.50 6.04 -45.26
#